data_AF-R5GPB1-F1
#
_entry.id   AF-R5GPB1-F1
#
_cell.length_a   1.000
_cell.length_b   1.000
_cell.length_c   1.000
_cell.angle_alpha   90.00
_cell.angle_beta   90.00
_cell.angle_gamma   90.00
#
_symmetry.space_group_name_H-M   'P 1'
#
loop_
_entity.id
_entity.type
_entity.pdbx_description
1 polymer ?
#
loop_
_entity_poly.entity_id
_entity_poly.type
_entity_poly.pdbx_seq_one_letter_code
_entity_poly.pdbx_strand_id
1 'polypeptide(L)'
;MTNSSGENAESMKGIKAGTSISISGGTINADCADDTVHSNGTITITGGALTLSTGDDGIHADNILTIENGEINITDSYEGLAASGIDISGGNISLMAYDDGLNAGGSSSELGFTPYITISGGCVTSNAGGDGVDSNGTISMSGGTLVVFGPTDNGNGALDYDQSFAMSGGTLIALGSRGMAQAPSTLSQPCLSIYSQVEADSTIEVRDADGNVILSTITPKVCESLIFSSPDLTAGSTYSIYANDELLSTVTATDGVSGDGASGFGYGSWSRDDTASWNGGPGGFNKPGQGGRPGEKPDDLPDNTSEPPTPTDQNAA
;
A
#
# COMPACT_ATOMS: atom_id res chain seq x y z
N MET A 1 19.41 10.80 -22.57
CA MET A 1 18.43 10.92 -21.46
C MET A 1 19.26 11.14 -20.20
N THR A 2 19.20 12.30 -19.55
CA THR A 2 19.93 12.63 -18.29
C THR A 2 19.32 11.88 -17.10
N ASN A 3 19.97 11.78 -15.95
CA ASN A 3 19.35 11.24 -14.73
C ASN A 3 18.35 12.23 -14.09
N SER A 4 17.66 11.80 -13.03
CA SER A 4 16.73 12.62 -12.24
C SER A 4 17.37 13.87 -11.63
N SER A 5 18.71 13.88 -11.47
CA SER A 5 19.49 15.02 -10.99
C SER A 5 19.98 15.97 -12.10
N GLY A 6 19.58 15.75 -13.36
CA GLY A 6 20.01 16.57 -14.49
C GLY A 6 21.47 16.38 -14.92
N GLU A 7 22.14 15.33 -14.43
CA GLU A 7 23.49 14.96 -14.85
C GLU A 7 23.46 14.10 -16.11
N ASN A 8 24.55 14.14 -16.89
CA ASN A 8 24.75 13.34 -18.10
C ASN A 8 25.06 11.87 -17.77
N ALA A 9 24.19 11.21 -17.02
CA ALA A 9 24.11 9.76 -16.93
C ALA A 9 22.90 9.29 -17.73
N GLU A 10 23.04 8.18 -18.46
CA GLU A 10 21.88 7.51 -19.06
C GLU A 10 20.93 7.10 -17.94
N SER A 11 19.68 7.53 -18.03
CA SER A 11 18.64 7.06 -17.12
C SER A 11 17.70 6.11 -17.82
N MET A 12 17.37 5.06 -17.09
CA MET A 12 16.54 3.94 -17.52
C MET A 12 15.05 4.16 -17.26
N LYS A 13 14.69 5.35 -16.76
CA LYS A 13 13.32 5.79 -16.48
C LYS A 13 12.61 6.19 -17.78
N GLY A 14 11.30 5.97 -17.83
CA GLY A 14 10.43 6.36 -18.95
C GLY A 14 10.19 7.87 -19.03
N ILE A 15 9.05 8.32 -18.52
CA ILE A 15 8.72 9.75 -18.39
C ILE A 15 9.28 10.24 -17.06
N LYS A 16 10.11 11.29 -17.08
CA LYS A 16 10.63 11.86 -15.85
C LYS A 16 10.73 13.37 -15.81
N ALA A 17 10.66 13.93 -14.61
CA ALA A 17 10.89 15.34 -14.35
C ALA A 17 11.56 15.55 -13.00
N GLY A 18 12.36 16.61 -12.86
CA GLY A 18 12.93 17.00 -11.56
C GLY A 18 11.99 17.81 -10.67
N THR A 19 10.72 17.99 -11.05
CA THR A 19 9.79 18.84 -10.28
C THR A 19 8.36 18.34 -10.37
N SER A 20 7.79 18.25 -11.57
CA SER A 20 6.43 17.74 -11.73
C SER A 20 6.16 17.11 -13.08
N ILE A 21 5.24 16.14 -13.07
CA ILE A 21 4.64 15.54 -14.26
C ILE A 21 3.12 15.75 -14.18
N SER A 22 2.51 16.12 -15.31
CA SER A 22 1.06 16.14 -15.48
C SER A 22 0.66 15.31 -16.69
N ILE A 23 -0.15 14.28 -16.48
CA ILE A 23 -0.72 13.43 -17.52
C ILE A 23 -2.22 13.66 -17.55
N SER A 24 -2.71 14.32 -18.59
CA SER A 24 -4.14 14.68 -18.73
C SER A 24 -4.90 13.82 -19.74
N GLY A 25 -4.21 12.92 -20.43
CA GLY A 25 -4.78 12.12 -21.50
C GLY A 25 -3.71 11.47 -22.40
N GLY A 26 -4.17 10.79 -23.44
CA GLY A 26 -3.31 10.06 -24.38
C GLY A 26 -3.08 8.60 -23.99
N THR A 27 -2.29 7.90 -24.80
CA THR A 27 -1.89 6.51 -24.55
C THR A 27 -0.38 6.48 -24.28
N ILE A 28 0.01 5.88 -23.17
CA ILE A 28 1.41 5.71 -22.77
C ILE A 28 1.65 4.23 -22.57
N ASN A 29 2.56 3.67 -23.36
CA ASN A 29 3.05 2.31 -23.19
C ASN A 29 4.54 2.41 -22.87
N ALA A 30 4.94 1.90 -21.71
CA ALA A 30 6.32 2.00 -21.24
C ALA A 30 6.79 0.66 -20.67
N ASP A 31 7.99 0.26 -21.06
CA ASP A 31 8.73 -0.90 -20.56
C ASP A 31 10.15 -0.41 -20.25
N CYS A 32 10.47 -0.26 -18.97
CA CYS A 32 11.64 0.45 -18.48
C CYS A 32 12.44 -0.44 -17.51
N ALA A 33 13.75 -0.23 -17.38
CA ALA A 33 14.53 -1.00 -16.39
C ALA A 33 14.52 -0.36 -14.99
N ASP A 34 13.95 0.83 -14.90
CA ASP A 34 13.78 1.72 -13.74
C ASP A 34 12.40 2.38 -13.97
N ASP A 35 11.96 3.31 -13.13
CA ASP A 35 10.58 3.79 -13.08
C ASP A 35 9.96 4.18 -14.44
N THR A 36 8.72 3.77 -14.69
CA THR A 36 8.06 4.17 -15.96
C THR A 36 7.65 5.64 -15.96
N VAL A 37 7.19 6.16 -14.82
CA VAL A 37 6.84 7.57 -14.62
C VAL A 37 7.43 8.04 -13.29
N HIS A 38 8.39 8.96 -13.33
CA HIS A 38 9.14 9.39 -12.14
C HIS A 38 9.24 10.92 -12.00
N SER A 39 8.94 11.44 -10.82
CA SER A 39 9.14 12.86 -10.52
C SER A 39 9.83 13.03 -9.17
N ASN A 40 10.89 13.86 -9.11
CA ASN A 40 11.52 14.25 -7.83
C ASN A 40 10.64 15.23 -7.01
N GLY A 41 9.35 15.21 -7.25
CA GLY A 41 8.38 16.14 -6.70
C GLY A 41 7.01 15.53 -6.86
N THR A 42 6.14 16.11 -7.68
CA THR A 42 4.75 15.64 -7.77
C THR A 42 4.40 15.02 -9.13
N ILE A 43 3.44 14.10 -9.12
CA ILE A 43 2.79 13.57 -10.31
C ILE A 43 1.30 13.80 -10.18
N THR A 44 0.66 14.32 -11.23
CA THR A 44 -0.79 14.44 -11.30
C THR A 44 -1.31 13.78 -12.57
N ILE A 45 -2.21 12.81 -12.41
CA ILE A 45 -2.86 12.07 -13.50
C ILE A 45 -4.35 12.38 -13.49
N THR A 46 -4.84 13.09 -14.51
CA THR A 46 -6.25 13.46 -14.66
C THR A 46 -6.94 12.74 -15.82
N GLY A 47 -6.21 11.85 -16.50
CA GLY A 47 -6.72 10.99 -17.57
C GLY A 47 -5.60 10.32 -18.36
N GLY A 48 -5.99 9.46 -19.30
CA GLY A 48 -5.07 8.71 -20.17
C GLY A 48 -5.23 7.20 -19.99
N ALA A 49 -4.65 6.46 -20.93
CA ALA A 49 -4.52 5.00 -20.86
C ALA A 49 -3.02 4.65 -20.76
N LEU A 50 -2.60 4.17 -19.60
CA LEU A 50 -1.22 3.89 -19.26
C LEU A 50 -1.06 2.37 -19.12
N THR A 51 -0.20 1.76 -19.93
CA THR A 51 0.24 0.36 -19.76
C THR A 51 1.73 0.36 -19.47
N LEU A 52 2.10 -0.04 -18.26
CA LEU A 52 3.40 0.21 -17.67
C LEU A 52 4.02 -1.11 -17.20
N SER A 53 5.30 -1.31 -17.49
CA SER A 53 6.11 -2.44 -17.04
C SER A 53 7.50 -1.91 -16.66
N THR A 54 8.05 -2.37 -15.55
CA THR A 54 9.32 -1.82 -15.04
C THR A 54 10.08 -2.82 -14.17
N GLY A 55 11.40 -2.60 -14.03
CA GLY A 55 12.24 -3.27 -13.04
C GLY A 55 12.28 -2.59 -11.67
N ASP A 56 11.73 -1.39 -11.54
CA ASP A 56 11.61 -0.60 -10.31
C ASP A 56 10.14 -0.15 -10.15
N ASP A 57 9.81 1.13 -9.97
CA ASP A 57 8.45 1.51 -9.61
C ASP A 57 7.56 1.85 -10.80
N GLY A 58 6.30 1.43 -10.75
CA GLY A 58 5.33 1.74 -11.80
C GLY A 58 5.21 3.25 -11.97
N ILE A 59 4.79 3.93 -10.91
CA ILE A 59 4.69 5.40 -10.84
C ILE A 59 5.29 5.89 -9.53
N HIS A 60 6.37 6.66 -9.59
CA HIS A 60 7.12 7.17 -8.44
C HIS A 60 7.08 8.71 -8.36
N ALA A 61 6.61 9.25 -7.24
CA ALA A 61 6.71 10.68 -6.94
C ALA A 61 7.35 10.90 -5.57
N ASP A 62 8.51 11.56 -5.48
CA ASP A 62 9.18 11.80 -4.18
C ASP A 62 8.26 12.50 -3.16
N ASN A 63 7.33 13.35 -3.63
CA ASN A 63 6.39 14.07 -2.77
C ASN A 63 4.99 13.47 -2.82
N ILE A 64 4.20 13.83 -3.85
CA ILE A 64 2.77 13.50 -3.91
C ILE A 64 2.42 12.97 -5.30
N LEU A 65 1.77 11.80 -5.32
CA LEU A 65 1.08 11.24 -6.47
C LEU A 65 -0.43 11.49 -6.32
N THR A 66 -1.01 12.22 -7.27
CA THR A 66 -2.46 12.46 -7.34
C THR A 66 -3.04 11.81 -8.59
N ILE A 67 -4.04 10.93 -8.42
CA ILE A 67 -4.78 10.29 -9.50
C ILE A 67 -6.26 10.66 -9.39
N GLU A 68 -6.72 11.48 -10.34
CA GLU A 68 -8.11 11.93 -10.43
C GLU A 68 -8.91 11.14 -11.46
N ASN A 69 -8.25 10.60 -12.48
CA ASN A 69 -8.86 9.74 -13.50
C ASN A 69 -7.79 9.02 -14.33
N GLY A 70 -8.22 8.12 -15.22
CA GLY A 70 -7.35 7.37 -16.14
C GLY A 70 -7.61 5.86 -16.09
N GLU A 71 -7.08 5.16 -17.07
CA GLU A 71 -6.95 3.70 -17.07
C GLU A 71 -5.46 3.40 -16.90
N ILE A 72 -5.07 2.92 -15.73
CA ILE A 72 -3.66 2.67 -15.37
C ILE A 72 -3.51 1.18 -15.13
N ASN A 73 -2.70 0.55 -15.96
CA ASN A 73 -2.40 -0.88 -15.89
C ASN A 73 -0.89 -1.06 -15.74
N ILE A 74 -0.44 -1.31 -14.52
CA ILE A 74 0.95 -1.65 -14.21
C ILE A 74 1.05 -3.18 -14.22
N THR A 75 1.65 -3.73 -15.26
CA THR A 75 1.68 -5.18 -15.48
C THR A 75 2.84 -5.86 -14.75
N ASP A 76 3.87 -5.11 -14.41
CA ASP A 76 5.07 -5.61 -13.73
C ASP A 76 5.82 -4.43 -13.08
N SER A 77 6.14 -4.53 -11.78
CA SER A 77 6.93 -3.53 -11.06
C SER A 77 7.48 -4.05 -9.74
N TYR A 78 8.49 -3.38 -9.18
CA TYR A 78 8.93 -3.57 -7.80
C TYR A 78 7.85 -3.05 -6.85
N GLU A 79 7.59 -1.74 -6.83
CA GLU A 79 6.37 -1.16 -6.24
C GLU A 79 5.40 -0.68 -7.33
N GLY A 80 4.09 -0.77 -7.07
CA GLY A 80 3.08 -0.29 -8.02
C GLY A 80 3.04 1.24 -8.09
N LEU A 81 2.55 1.84 -7.01
CA LEU A 81 2.49 3.28 -6.80
C LEU A 81 3.34 3.66 -5.60
N ALA A 82 4.36 4.50 -5.80
CA ALA A 82 5.29 4.93 -4.76
C ALA A 82 5.25 6.45 -4.60
N ALA A 83 4.98 6.94 -3.39
CA ALA A 83 5.13 8.35 -3.04
C ALA A 83 5.19 8.53 -1.52
N SER A 84 5.38 9.75 -1.03
CA SER A 84 5.10 10.04 0.38
C SER A 84 3.63 10.36 0.65
N GLY A 85 2.92 10.91 -0.33
CA GLY A 85 1.48 11.09 -0.29
C GLY A 85 0.84 10.52 -1.55
N ILE A 86 -0.14 9.63 -1.40
CA ILE A 86 -0.92 9.08 -2.52
C ILE A 86 -2.38 9.51 -2.37
N ASP A 87 -2.87 10.30 -3.32
CA ASP A 87 -4.27 10.74 -3.39
C ASP A 87 -4.96 10.11 -4.60
N ILE A 88 -5.98 9.28 -4.35
CA ILE A 88 -6.80 8.65 -5.39
C ILE A 88 -8.24 9.11 -5.23
N SER A 89 -8.73 9.85 -6.22
CA SER A 89 -10.12 10.33 -6.28
C SER A 89 -10.90 9.76 -7.48
N GLY A 90 -10.21 9.08 -8.41
CA GLY A 90 -10.84 8.44 -9.56
C GLY A 90 -9.87 7.55 -10.35
N GLY A 91 -10.34 7.08 -11.50
CA GLY A 91 -9.60 6.17 -12.38
C GLY A 91 -9.88 4.69 -12.15
N ASN A 92 -9.42 3.87 -13.09
CA ASN A 92 -9.37 2.42 -13.01
C ASN A 92 -7.91 1.99 -13.00
N ILE A 93 -7.44 1.51 -11.85
CA ILE A 93 -6.04 1.23 -11.57
C ILE A 93 -5.91 -0.26 -11.28
N SER A 94 -5.10 -0.95 -12.07
CA SER A 94 -4.71 -2.34 -11.84
C SER A 94 -3.19 -2.39 -11.78
N LEU A 95 -2.64 -3.03 -10.75
CA LEU A 95 -1.21 -3.15 -10.57
C LEU A 95 -0.80 -4.55 -10.13
N MET A 96 0.37 -4.98 -10.63
CA MET A 96 1.10 -6.16 -10.19
C MET A 96 2.48 -5.70 -9.73
N ALA A 97 2.77 -5.92 -8.45
CA ALA A 97 4.00 -5.52 -7.81
C ALA A 97 4.69 -6.72 -7.15
N TYR A 98 6.02 -6.77 -7.17
CA TYR A 98 6.80 -7.79 -6.49
C TYR A 98 6.98 -7.50 -4.99
N ASP A 99 7.03 -6.22 -4.63
CA ASP A 99 7.02 -5.72 -3.27
C ASP A 99 5.63 -5.08 -3.03
N ASP A 100 5.55 -3.78 -2.77
CA ASP A 100 4.30 -3.17 -2.35
C ASP A 100 3.41 -2.70 -3.50
N GLY A 101 2.11 -2.89 -3.34
CA GLY A 101 1.16 -2.42 -4.34
C GLY A 101 1.05 -0.90 -4.36
N LEU A 102 0.77 -0.32 -3.20
CA LEU A 102 0.81 1.11 -2.94
C LEU A 102 1.75 1.32 -1.74
N ASN A 103 2.81 2.10 -1.91
CA ASN A 103 3.73 2.43 -0.84
C ASN A 103 3.70 3.94 -0.56
N ALA A 104 3.20 4.31 0.62
CA ALA A 104 3.36 5.64 1.20
C ALA A 104 4.53 5.67 2.19
N GLY A 105 5.73 5.94 1.66
CA GLY A 105 6.98 5.91 2.40
C GLY A 105 7.69 7.27 2.47
N GLY A 106 8.79 7.33 3.22
CA GLY A 106 9.67 8.51 3.27
C GLY A 106 9.65 9.28 4.59
N SER A 107 10.61 10.18 4.75
CA SER A 107 10.85 10.91 6.01
C SER A 107 9.89 12.08 6.17
N SER A 108 8.99 11.98 7.15
CA SER A 108 8.07 13.07 7.52
C SER A 108 8.76 14.40 7.85
N SER A 109 10.03 14.34 8.27
CA SER A 109 10.82 15.53 8.59
C SER A 109 11.24 16.37 7.38
N GLU A 110 11.33 15.75 6.20
CA GLU A 110 11.76 16.43 4.98
C GLU A 110 10.58 17.08 4.24
N LEU A 111 9.40 16.48 4.33
CA LEU A 111 8.20 16.91 3.61
C LEU A 111 7.23 17.76 4.45
N GLY A 112 7.37 17.72 5.77
CA GLY A 112 6.50 18.46 6.69
C GLY A 112 5.12 17.83 6.92
N PHE A 113 4.92 16.59 6.46
CA PHE A 113 3.73 15.78 6.71
C PHE A 113 4.10 14.31 6.94
N THR A 114 3.24 13.58 7.65
CA THR A 114 3.34 12.13 7.83
C THR A 114 2.87 11.43 6.54
N PRO A 115 3.56 10.38 6.05
CA PRO A 115 3.12 9.64 4.87
C PRO A 115 1.64 9.21 4.93
N TYR A 116 0.98 9.24 3.78
CA TYR A 116 -0.44 8.91 3.72
C TYR A 116 -0.91 8.33 2.39
N ILE A 117 -1.98 7.54 2.46
CA ILE A 117 -2.78 7.11 1.32
C ILE A 117 -4.23 7.56 1.55
N THR A 118 -4.82 8.24 0.57
CA THR A 118 -6.21 8.69 0.58
C THR A 118 -6.95 8.12 -0.63
N ILE A 119 -8.01 7.37 -0.39
CA ILE A 119 -8.89 6.81 -1.43
C ILE A 119 -10.30 7.37 -1.23
N SER A 120 -10.66 8.34 -2.07
CA SER A 120 -11.98 8.98 -2.05
C SER A 120 -12.88 8.54 -3.20
N GLY A 121 -12.32 7.87 -4.21
CA GLY A 121 -13.01 7.40 -5.41
C GLY A 121 -12.14 6.47 -6.24
N GLY A 122 -12.60 6.14 -7.44
CA GLY A 122 -11.89 5.23 -8.36
C GLY A 122 -12.04 3.75 -8.01
N CYS A 123 -11.39 2.91 -8.81
CA CYS A 123 -11.29 1.47 -8.61
C CYS A 123 -9.81 1.08 -8.64
N VAL A 124 -9.30 0.53 -7.54
CA VAL A 124 -7.91 0.09 -7.38
C VAL A 124 -7.92 -1.41 -7.16
N THR A 125 -7.19 -2.14 -8.00
CA THR A 125 -6.87 -3.55 -7.80
C THR A 125 -5.36 -3.69 -7.61
N SER A 126 -4.94 -4.02 -6.39
CA SER A 126 -3.55 -4.23 -6.01
C SER A 126 -3.26 -5.73 -5.91
N ASN A 127 -2.28 -6.23 -6.66
CA ASN A 127 -1.76 -7.58 -6.53
C ASN A 127 -0.26 -7.53 -6.21
N ALA A 128 0.07 -7.66 -4.93
CA ALA A 128 1.40 -7.37 -4.40
C ALA A 128 2.09 -8.63 -3.83
N GLY A 129 3.40 -8.75 -4.04
CA GLY A 129 4.22 -9.78 -3.41
C GLY A 129 4.65 -9.41 -1.99
N GLY A 130 4.79 -8.11 -1.70
CA GLY A 130 4.89 -7.48 -0.40
C GLY A 130 3.54 -6.99 0.10
N ASP A 131 3.50 -5.83 0.75
CA ASP A 131 2.27 -5.27 1.29
C ASP A 131 1.31 -4.83 0.19
N GLY A 132 0.04 -5.21 0.33
CA GLY A 132 -0.97 -4.85 -0.64
C GLY A 132 -1.20 -3.33 -0.72
N VAL A 133 -1.21 -2.69 0.44
CA VAL A 133 -1.24 -1.25 0.67
C VAL A 133 -0.42 -0.98 1.92
N ASP A 134 0.70 -0.28 1.80
CA ASP A 134 1.59 0.11 2.88
C ASP A 134 1.60 1.63 3.08
N SER A 135 1.54 2.05 4.34
CA SER A 135 1.76 3.43 4.72
C SER A 135 2.53 3.51 6.03
N ASN A 136 3.69 4.16 6.00
CA ASN A 136 4.45 4.57 7.19
C ASN A 136 3.72 5.67 8.02
N GLY A 137 2.44 5.89 7.74
CA GLY A 137 1.57 6.79 8.47
C GLY A 137 0.13 6.33 8.45
N THR A 138 -0.71 7.01 7.68
CA THR A 138 -2.16 6.78 7.71
C THR A 138 -2.71 6.33 6.37
N ILE A 139 -3.77 5.55 6.43
CA ILE A 139 -4.63 5.26 5.29
C ILE A 139 -6.01 5.87 5.58
N SER A 140 -6.63 6.46 4.57
CA SER A 140 -8.00 6.92 4.65
C SER A 140 -8.81 6.49 3.43
N MET A 141 -10.03 6.01 3.68
CA MET A 141 -10.94 5.61 2.62
C MET A 141 -12.34 6.16 2.89
N SER A 142 -12.82 7.02 2.00
CA SER A 142 -14.15 7.63 2.08
C SER A 142 -15.07 7.25 0.92
N GLY A 143 -14.52 6.60 -0.10
CA GLY A 143 -15.25 6.15 -1.28
C GLY A 143 -14.40 5.23 -2.15
N GLY A 144 -14.85 4.99 -3.38
CA GLY A 144 -14.15 4.13 -4.34
C GLY A 144 -14.26 2.64 -4.02
N THR A 145 -13.51 1.85 -4.79
CA THR A 145 -13.34 0.40 -4.59
C THR A 145 -11.87 0.09 -4.49
N LEU A 146 -11.47 -0.63 -3.44
CA LEU A 146 -10.13 -1.13 -3.22
C LEU A 146 -10.20 -2.65 -3.09
N VAL A 147 -9.61 -3.35 -4.05
CA VAL A 147 -9.42 -4.80 -4.04
C VAL A 147 -7.94 -5.07 -3.89
N VAL A 148 -7.57 -5.83 -2.87
CA VAL A 148 -6.18 -6.13 -2.55
C VAL A 148 -5.99 -7.63 -2.49
N PHE A 149 -5.10 -8.12 -3.33
CA PHE A 149 -4.52 -9.44 -3.27
C PHE A 149 -3.11 -9.27 -2.71
N GLY A 150 -3.03 -9.27 -1.39
CA GLY A 150 -1.80 -9.15 -0.63
C GLY A 150 -0.94 -10.41 -0.68
N PRO A 151 0.11 -10.46 0.16
CA PRO A 151 1.17 -11.44 0.09
C PRO A 151 0.73 -12.81 0.57
N THR A 152 1.47 -13.85 0.18
CA THR A 152 1.33 -15.19 0.77
C THR A 152 2.27 -15.43 1.95
N ASP A 153 3.32 -14.62 2.08
CA ASP A 153 4.24 -14.71 3.21
C ASP A 153 3.68 -13.99 4.44
N ASN A 154 4.11 -14.42 5.62
CA ASN A 154 3.64 -13.88 6.91
C ASN A 154 4.45 -12.66 7.40
N GLY A 155 5.40 -12.16 6.60
CA GLY A 155 6.21 -10.98 6.91
C GLY A 155 5.52 -9.67 6.54
N ASN A 156 4.54 -9.74 5.63
CA ASN A 156 3.76 -8.65 5.09
C ASN A 156 2.24 -8.94 5.21
N GLY A 157 1.39 -7.96 4.89
CA GLY A 157 -0.06 -8.00 4.98
C GLY A 157 -0.78 -7.41 3.75
N ALA A 158 -2.09 -7.68 3.63
CA ALA A 158 -2.89 -7.02 2.59
C ALA A 158 -3.07 -5.52 2.87
N LEU A 159 -3.06 -5.15 4.14
CA LEU A 159 -3.12 -3.78 4.63
C LEU A 159 -2.02 -3.67 5.69
N ASP A 160 -1.12 -2.71 5.53
CA ASP A 160 -0.17 -2.30 6.56
C ASP A 160 -0.19 -0.78 6.70
N TYR A 161 -0.21 -0.33 7.94
CA TYR A 161 -0.14 1.07 8.27
C TYR A 161 0.38 1.27 9.70
N ASP A 162 1.23 2.28 9.87
CA ASP A 162 1.88 2.53 11.17
C ASP A 162 0.95 3.21 12.20
N GLN A 163 0.05 4.08 11.75
CA GLN A 163 -0.74 4.92 12.66
C GLN A 163 -2.21 4.58 12.68
N SER A 164 -2.90 4.60 11.54
CA SER A 164 -4.31 4.26 11.46
C SER A 164 -4.80 4.10 10.04
N PHE A 165 -5.81 3.25 9.87
CA PHE A 165 -6.66 3.23 8.71
C PHE A 165 -8.08 3.68 9.10
N ALA A 166 -8.45 4.90 8.68
CA ALA A 166 -9.79 5.46 8.84
C ALA A 166 -10.68 5.16 7.61
N MET A 167 -11.79 4.46 7.82
CA MET A 167 -12.71 4.07 6.74
C MET A 167 -14.13 4.57 7.02
N SER A 168 -14.62 5.45 6.14
CA SER A 168 -15.94 6.08 6.26
C SER A 168 -16.91 5.74 5.14
N GLY A 169 -16.41 5.10 4.07
CA GLY A 169 -17.19 4.70 2.91
C GLY A 169 -16.36 3.88 1.92
N GLY A 170 -16.99 3.46 0.82
CA GLY A 170 -16.35 2.71 -0.26
C GLY A 170 -16.43 1.20 -0.10
N THR A 171 -15.91 0.45 -1.07
CA THR A 171 -15.87 -1.02 -1.05
C THR A 171 -14.44 -1.49 -0.84
N LEU A 172 -14.22 -2.34 0.17
CA LEU A 172 -12.93 -2.96 0.48
C LEU A 172 -13.05 -4.47 0.36
N ILE A 173 -12.15 -5.07 -0.41
CA ILE A 173 -11.83 -6.50 -0.36
C ILE A 173 -10.33 -6.60 -0.14
N ALA A 174 -9.88 -7.07 1.02
CA ALA A 174 -8.45 -7.28 1.30
C ALA A 174 -8.21 -8.74 1.68
N LEU A 175 -7.45 -9.42 0.82
CA LEU A 175 -7.11 -10.83 0.93
C LEU A 175 -5.61 -10.96 1.04
N GLY A 176 -5.08 -11.69 2.01
CA GLY A 176 -3.64 -11.86 2.15
C GLY A 176 -3.26 -12.88 3.20
N SER A 177 -2.00 -12.88 3.61
CA SER A 177 -1.49 -13.73 4.68
C SER A 177 -2.11 -13.38 6.03
N ARG A 178 -1.96 -14.27 7.00
CA ARG A 178 -2.45 -14.07 8.38
C ARG A 178 -1.43 -13.39 9.28
N GLY A 179 -0.13 -13.51 9.00
CA GLY A 179 0.96 -13.17 9.90
C GLY A 179 0.93 -11.72 10.40
N MET A 180 0.89 -10.78 9.46
CA MET A 180 0.85 -9.33 9.73
C MET A 180 -0.52 -8.72 9.39
N ALA A 181 -1.57 -9.53 9.39
CA ALA A 181 -2.89 -9.08 8.94
C ALA A 181 -3.44 -7.95 9.83
N GLN A 182 -3.73 -6.81 9.21
CA GLN A 182 -4.45 -5.69 9.82
C GLN A 182 -5.80 -5.50 9.12
N ALA A 183 -6.79 -5.02 9.87
CA ALA A 183 -8.06 -4.51 9.34
C ALA A 183 -8.16 -3.00 9.60
N PRO A 184 -9.10 -2.25 9.00
CA PRO A 184 -9.21 -0.83 9.31
C PRO A 184 -9.40 -0.56 10.82
N SER A 185 -8.82 0.51 11.34
CA SER A 185 -8.78 0.81 12.78
C SER A 185 -9.86 1.77 13.27
N THR A 186 -10.41 2.60 12.39
CA THR A 186 -11.46 3.57 12.76
C THR A 186 -12.51 3.59 11.67
N LEU A 187 -13.73 3.14 11.98
CA LEU A 187 -14.74 2.91 10.96
C LEU A 187 -16.07 3.59 11.28
N SER A 188 -16.74 4.08 10.24
CA SER A 188 -18.18 4.41 10.26
C SER A 188 -19.01 3.54 9.31
N GLN A 189 -18.39 2.48 8.79
CA GLN A 189 -19.00 1.49 7.90
C GLN A 189 -18.61 0.09 8.41
N PRO A 190 -19.53 -0.89 8.45
CA PRO A 190 -19.21 -2.22 8.96
C PRO A 190 -18.09 -2.91 8.18
N CYS A 191 -17.24 -3.65 8.87
CA CYS A 191 -16.19 -4.46 8.26
C CYS A 191 -16.27 -5.89 8.79
N LEU A 192 -16.23 -6.88 7.90
CA LEU A 192 -16.11 -8.29 8.24
C LEU A 192 -14.65 -8.69 8.12
N SER A 193 -14.17 -9.51 9.03
CA SER A 193 -12.80 -9.99 9.06
C SER A 193 -12.79 -11.40 9.61
N ILE A 194 -12.34 -12.36 8.81
CA ILE A 194 -12.21 -13.78 9.22
C ILE A 194 -10.83 -14.30 8.85
N TYR A 195 -10.42 -15.38 9.52
CA TYR A 195 -9.32 -16.20 9.05
C TYR A 195 -9.83 -17.52 8.47
N SER A 196 -9.50 -17.78 7.21
CA SER A 196 -9.78 -19.06 6.57
C SER A 196 -8.82 -19.26 5.41
N GLN A 197 -8.26 -20.46 5.26
CA GLN A 197 -7.42 -20.74 4.10
C GLN A 197 -8.29 -20.88 2.85
N VAL A 198 -7.99 -20.08 1.83
CA VAL A 198 -8.62 -20.14 0.51
C VAL A 198 -7.54 -20.31 -0.54
N GLU A 199 -7.73 -21.29 -1.42
CA GLU A 199 -6.81 -21.58 -2.51
C GLU A 199 -6.90 -20.54 -3.63
N ALA A 200 -5.80 -20.37 -4.38
CA ALA A 200 -5.79 -19.55 -5.58
C ALA A 200 -6.88 -20.00 -6.58
N ASP A 201 -7.33 -19.06 -7.42
CA ASP A 201 -8.41 -19.20 -8.40
C ASP A 201 -9.81 -19.50 -7.80
N SER A 202 -9.96 -19.44 -6.48
CA SER A 202 -11.26 -19.58 -5.82
C SER A 202 -12.11 -18.32 -5.97
N THR A 203 -13.40 -18.51 -6.26
CA THR A 203 -14.39 -17.44 -6.16
C THR A 203 -14.78 -17.25 -4.70
N ILE A 204 -14.56 -16.05 -4.17
CA ILE A 204 -14.90 -15.68 -2.80
C ILE A 204 -16.12 -14.76 -2.84
N GLU A 205 -17.12 -15.04 -2.01
CA GLU A 205 -18.35 -14.24 -1.95
C GLU A 205 -18.75 -13.91 -0.52
N VAL A 206 -19.24 -12.69 -0.32
CA VAL A 206 -20.01 -12.31 0.87
C VAL A 206 -21.47 -12.27 0.47
N ARG A 207 -22.30 -13.06 1.15
CA ARG A 207 -23.74 -13.14 0.90
C ARG A 207 -24.54 -12.63 2.10
N ASP A 208 -25.67 -11.99 1.83
CA ASP A 208 -26.64 -11.62 2.88
C ASP A 208 -27.45 -12.84 3.36
N ALA A 209 -28.37 -12.61 4.31
CA ALA A 209 -29.22 -13.65 4.87
C ALA A 209 -30.22 -14.27 3.88
N ASP A 210 -30.54 -13.57 2.79
CA ASP A 210 -31.42 -14.05 1.72
C ASP A 210 -30.63 -14.83 0.64
N GLY A 211 -29.29 -14.84 0.74
CA GLY A 211 -28.38 -15.49 -0.19
C GLY A 211 -27.97 -14.63 -1.38
N ASN A 212 -28.28 -13.32 -1.36
CA ASN A 212 -27.81 -12.41 -2.40
C ASN A 212 -26.32 -12.12 -2.21
N VAL A 213 -25.57 -12.10 -3.31
CA VAL A 213 -24.14 -11.76 -3.31
C VAL A 213 -23.99 -10.25 -3.16
N ILE A 214 -23.29 -9.83 -2.10
CA ILE A 214 -22.96 -8.43 -1.80
C ILE A 214 -21.58 -8.07 -2.35
N LEU A 215 -20.61 -8.98 -2.19
CA LEU A 215 -19.25 -8.85 -2.71
C LEU A 215 -18.84 -10.16 -3.36
N SER A 216 -18.08 -10.07 -4.45
CA SER A 216 -17.52 -11.22 -5.13
C SER A 216 -16.15 -10.87 -5.71
N THR A 217 -15.19 -11.77 -5.60
CA THR A 217 -13.89 -11.68 -6.27
C THR A 217 -13.33 -13.06 -6.56
N ILE A 218 -12.34 -13.13 -7.43
CA ILE A 218 -11.52 -14.33 -7.63
C ILE A 218 -10.12 -14.01 -7.12
N THR A 219 -9.63 -14.77 -6.15
CA THR A 219 -8.28 -14.55 -5.62
C THR A 219 -7.23 -15.18 -6.55
N PRO A 220 -6.21 -14.45 -7.03
CA PRO A 220 -5.15 -15.02 -7.87
C PRO A 220 -4.11 -15.81 -7.05
N LYS A 221 -4.19 -15.74 -5.72
CA LYS A 221 -3.21 -16.30 -4.78
C LYS A 221 -3.93 -16.99 -3.63
N VAL A 222 -3.20 -17.88 -2.96
CA VAL A 222 -3.65 -18.41 -1.66
C VAL A 222 -3.76 -17.24 -0.68
N CYS A 223 -4.81 -17.23 0.14
CA CYS A 223 -4.97 -16.24 1.20
C CYS A 223 -5.53 -16.88 2.47
N GLU A 224 -5.25 -16.27 3.62
CA GLU A 224 -5.71 -16.71 4.94
C GLU A 224 -6.47 -15.63 5.71
N SER A 225 -6.13 -14.35 5.50
CA SER A 225 -6.87 -13.20 6.00
C SER A 225 -7.87 -12.72 4.95
N LEU A 226 -9.14 -12.62 5.32
CA LEU A 226 -10.22 -12.18 4.43
C LEU A 226 -10.98 -11.04 5.09
N ILE A 227 -10.86 -9.85 4.52
CA ILE A 227 -11.40 -8.61 5.08
C ILE A 227 -12.31 -7.97 4.04
N PHE A 228 -13.54 -7.64 4.45
CA PHE A 228 -14.56 -7.12 3.57
C PHE A 228 -15.27 -5.93 4.18
N SER A 229 -15.48 -4.89 3.39
CA SER A 229 -16.41 -3.82 3.72
C SER A 229 -17.13 -3.31 2.48
N SER A 230 -18.37 -2.89 2.65
CA SER A 230 -19.19 -2.28 1.59
C SER A 230 -20.22 -1.36 2.23
N PRO A 231 -20.66 -0.29 1.53
CA PRO A 231 -21.81 0.50 1.95
C PRO A 231 -23.10 -0.33 2.07
N ASP A 232 -23.16 -1.51 1.44
CA ASP A 232 -24.32 -2.41 1.51
C ASP A 232 -24.31 -3.30 2.77
N LEU A 233 -23.22 -3.28 3.55
CA LEU A 233 -23.19 -3.94 4.86
C LEU A 233 -23.90 -3.09 5.91
N THR A 234 -24.79 -3.72 6.67
CA THR A 234 -25.60 -3.08 7.70
C THR A 234 -25.29 -3.69 9.06
N ALA A 235 -24.92 -2.86 10.05
CA ALA A 235 -24.72 -3.31 11.42
C ALA A 235 -25.96 -4.00 11.99
N GLY A 236 -25.76 -5.08 12.73
CA GLY A 236 -26.80 -5.96 13.25
C GLY A 236 -27.30 -7.03 12.26
N SER A 237 -26.95 -6.94 10.98
CA SER A 237 -27.26 -7.99 9.99
C SER A 237 -26.18 -9.06 9.99
N THR A 238 -26.57 -10.28 9.60
CA THR A 238 -25.67 -11.43 9.49
C THR A 238 -25.34 -11.71 8.03
N TYR A 239 -24.06 -11.97 7.76
CA TYR A 239 -23.51 -12.26 6.45
C TYR A 239 -22.76 -13.58 6.46
N SER A 240 -22.76 -14.29 5.34
CA SER A 240 -22.05 -15.56 5.17
C SER A 240 -20.96 -15.40 4.11
N ILE A 241 -19.76 -15.87 4.43
CA ILE A 241 -18.57 -15.77 3.57
C ILE A 241 -18.31 -17.16 2.98
N TYR A 242 -18.18 -17.23 1.66
CA TYR A 242 -18.02 -18.46 0.90
C TYR A 242 -16.73 -18.45 0.07
N ALA A 243 -16.18 -19.64 -0.19
CA ALA A 243 -15.23 -19.88 -1.29
C ALA A 243 -15.72 -21.06 -2.13
N ASN A 244 -15.90 -20.87 -3.45
CA ASN A 244 -16.41 -21.89 -4.38
C ASN A 244 -17.69 -22.60 -3.87
N ASP A 245 -18.66 -21.82 -3.38
CA ASP A 245 -19.90 -22.28 -2.74
C ASP A 245 -19.74 -23.03 -1.39
N GLU A 246 -18.52 -23.23 -0.89
CA GLU A 246 -18.27 -23.73 0.46
C GLU A 246 -18.39 -22.60 1.49
N LEU A 247 -19.22 -22.79 2.50
CA LEU A 247 -19.37 -21.82 3.60
C LEU A 247 -18.12 -21.84 4.49
N LEU A 248 -17.42 -20.71 4.55
CA LEU A 248 -16.26 -20.54 5.42
C LEU A 248 -16.66 -20.07 6.82
N SER A 249 -17.51 -19.03 6.88
CA SER A 249 -17.92 -18.41 8.14
C SER A 249 -19.22 -17.64 8.00
N THR A 250 -19.88 -17.40 9.14
CA THR A 250 -21.05 -16.53 9.26
C THR A 250 -20.75 -15.48 10.33
N VAL A 251 -20.89 -14.20 9.98
CA VAL A 251 -20.50 -13.06 10.81
C VAL A 251 -21.66 -12.09 10.94
N THR A 252 -21.99 -11.68 12.16
CA THR A 252 -22.91 -10.57 12.40
C THR A 252 -22.12 -9.26 12.42
N ALA A 253 -22.46 -8.36 11.51
CA ALA A 253 -21.82 -7.07 11.37
C ALA A 253 -22.11 -6.15 12.58
N THR A 254 -21.14 -5.32 12.93
CA THR A 254 -21.24 -4.27 13.97
C THR A 254 -20.80 -2.92 13.39
N ASP A 255 -20.89 -1.84 14.16
CA ASP A 255 -20.33 -0.52 13.82
C ASP A 255 -18.78 -0.49 13.93
N GLY A 256 -18.14 -1.50 13.34
CA GLY A 256 -16.70 -1.75 13.42
C GLY A 256 -16.29 -3.05 12.73
N VAL A 257 -15.10 -3.55 13.07
CA VAL A 257 -14.61 -4.84 12.59
C VAL A 257 -15.29 -5.98 13.34
N SER A 258 -15.84 -6.94 12.60
CA SER A 258 -16.63 -8.07 13.10
C SER A 258 -16.08 -9.39 12.56
N GLY A 259 -16.10 -10.44 13.38
CA GLY A 259 -15.56 -11.77 13.05
C GLY A 259 -14.36 -12.14 13.91
N ASP A 260 -13.69 -13.23 13.56
CA ASP A 260 -12.54 -13.80 14.29
C ASP A 260 -11.20 -13.58 13.57
N GLY A 261 -11.21 -12.72 12.53
CA GLY A 261 -10.05 -12.34 11.74
C GLY A 261 -9.18 -11.25 12.36
N ALA A 262 -8.47 -10.53 11.50
CA ALA A 262 -7.68 -9.36 11.86
C ALA A 262 -8.54 -8.23 12.46
N SER A 263 -7.91 -7.43 13.31
CA SER A 263 -8.46 -6.17 13.85
C SER A 263 -7.55 -5.01 13.47
N GLY A 264 -8.08 -3.79 13.47
CA GLY A 264 -7.23 -2.61 13.34
C GLY A 264 -6.66 -2.15 14.67
N PHE A 265 -5.37 -1.82 14.67
CA PHE A 265 -4.74 -1.04 15.73
C PHE A 265 -4.64 0.41 15.27
N GLY A 266 -4.86 1.39 16.14
CA GLY A 266 -4.72 2.80 15.74
C GLY A 266 -4.46 3.73 16.91
N TYR A 267 -3.55 4.68 16.71
CA TYR A 267 -3.25 5.72 17.70
C TYR A 267 -3.98 7.02 17.35
N GLY A 268 -5.11 7.30 18.02
CA GLY A 268 -5.83 8.57 17.89
C GLY A 268 -7.32 8.40 17.60
N SER A 269 -8.12 9.40 18.00
CA SER A 269 -9.56 9.48 17.70
C SER A 269 -9.75 10.39 16.50
N TRP A 270 -10.30 9.86 15.40
CA TRP A 270 -10.59 10.63 14.19
C TRP A 270 -11.99 11.24 14.30
N SER A 271 -12.09 12.58 14.32
CA SER A 271 -13.38 13.27 14.19
C SER A 271 -13.64 13.65 12.74
N ARG A 272 -14.78 13.22 12.21
CA ARG A 272 -15.32 13.58 10.89
C ARG A 272 -15.63 15.08 10.86
N ASP A 273 -14.94 15.83 10.01
CA ASP A 273 -15.45 17.14 9.57
C ASP A 273 -15.31 17.27 8.06
N ASP A 274 -16.46 17.39 7.42
CA ASP A 274 -16.81 17.00 6.06
C ASP A 274 -16.23 17.96 5.00
N THR A 275 -15.38 18.89 5.40
CA THR A 275 -14.93 20.02 4.56
C THR A 275 -13.50 20.50 4.82
N ALA A 276 -12.69 19.78 5.61
CA ALA A 276 -11.32 20.20 5.94
C ALA A 276 -10.29 19.14 5.54
N SER A 277 -9.18 19.61 4.94
CA SER A 277 -7.96 18.83 4.71
C SER A 277 -7.62 18.00 5.96
N TRP A 278 -7.33 16.72 5.73
CA TRP A 278 -6.90 15.73 6.70
C TRP A 278 -5.77 16.29 7.56
N ASN A 279 -6.07 16.70 8.80
CA ASN A 279 -5.06 17.20 9.71
C ASN A 279 -5.23 16.53 11.07
N GLY A 280 -4.41 15.53 11.34
CA GLY A 280 -4.29 14.90 12.65
C GLY A 280 -3.69 15.89 13.64
N GLY A 281 -4.50 16.36 14.60
CA GLY A 281 -4.02 17.19 15.70
C GLY A 281 -3.19 16.36 16.71
N PRO A 282 -2.10 16.90 17.26
CA PRO A 282 -1.24 16.17 18.20
C PRO A 282 -1.93 16.05 19.58
N GLY A 283 -2.57 14.91 19.83
CA GLY A 283 -3.19 14.58 21.11
C GLY A 283 -2.20 13.98 22.12
N GLY A 284 -1.64 14.84 22.99
CA GLY A 284 -1.15 14.59 24.36
C GLY A 284 -0.61 13.21 24.76
N PHE A 285 0.72 13.13 24.89
CA PHE A 285 1.46 12.01 25.48
C PHE A 285 1.07 11.69 26.93
N ASN A 286 0.82 10.41 27.19
CA ASN A 286 1.19 9.80 28.47
C ASN A 286 1.67 8.36 28.22
N LYS A 287 3.00 8.17 28.17
CA LYS A 287 3.66 6.86 28.09
C LYS A 287 3.85 6.28 29.49
N PRO A 288 3.74 4.95 29.66
CA PRO A 288 4.61 4.23 30.57
C PRO A 288 5.46 3.18 29.85
N GLY A 289 6.78 3.27 30.03
CA GLY A 289 7.69 2.11 30.05
C GLY A 289 8.34 1.68 28.74
N GLN A 290 9.65 1.92 28.65
CA GLN A 290 10.57 1.43 27.60
C GLN A 290 10.73 -0.11 27.62
N GLY A 291 10.99 -0.68 26.44
CA GLY A 291 11.59 -2.00 26.31
C GLY A 291 12.01 -2.32 24.87
N GLY A 292 13.31 -2.17 24.57
CA GLY A 292 14.04 -3.00 23.58
C GLY A 292 14.05 -2.57 22.11
N ARG A 293 15.07 -1.81 21.70
CA ARG A 293 15.60 -1.80 20.32
C ARG A 293 16.70 -2.87 20.18
N PRO A 294 16.75 -3.63 19.08
CA PRO A 294 18.00 -4.18 18.55
C PRO A 294 18.27 -3.60 17.14
N GLY A 295 19.48 -3.24 16.71
CA GLY A 295 20.79 -3.16 17.33
C GLY A 295 21.69 -2.37 16.37
N GLU A 296 22.40 -1.37 16.88
CA GLU A 296 23.47 -0.70 16.15
C GLU A 296 24.78 -1.46 16.32
N LYS A 297 25.54 -1.49 15.22
CA LYS A 297 26.86 -2.08 15.05
C LYS A 297 27.88 -1.40 16.01
N PRO A 298 28.75 -2.13 16.71
CA PRO A 298 29.80 -1.50 17.52
C PRO A 298 31.07 -1.27 16.69
N ASP A 299 31.50 -0.02 16.59
CA ASP A 299 32.87 0.34 16.26
C ASP A 299 33.65 0.70 17.55
N ASP A 300 34.97 0.47 17.47
CA ASP A 300 36.07 0.89 18.35
C ASP A 300 36.55 -0.03 19.49
N LEU A 301 37.64 -0.75 19.21
CA LEU A 301 38.78 -0.99 20.11
C LEU A 301 40.09 -1.08 19.26
N PRO A 302 41.29 -0.82 19.85
CA PRO A 302 42.11 0.35 19.55
C PRO A 302 43.27 0.16 18.54
N ASP A 303 43.77 1.32 18.09
CA ASP A 303 44.99 1.56 17.31
C ASP A 303 46.24 0.82 17.85
N ASN A 304 46.87 0.02 16.99
CA ASN A 304 48.24 -0.45 17.17
C ASN A 304 48.98 -0.41 15.83
N THR A 305 49.75 0.65 15.67
CA THR A 305 50.75 0.88 14.62
C THR A 305 51.76 -0.26 14.53
N SER A 306 51.78 -0.99 13.41
CA SER A 306 53.03 -1.55 12.85
C SER A 306 52.84 -1.87 11.36
N GLU A 307 53.58 -1.13 10.52
CA GLU A 307 53.66 -1.36 9.07
C GLU A 307 54.29 -2.73 8.75
N PRO A 308 53.83 -3.46 7.72
CA PRO A 308 54.56 -4.59 7.16
C PRO A 308 55.68 -4.11 6.22
N PRO A 309 56.86 -4.78 6.21
CA PRO A 309 58.00 -4.33 5.41
C PRO A 309 57.79 -4.59 3.91
N THR A 310 58.23 -3.62 3.10
CA THR A 310 58.39 -3.70 1.64
C THR A 310 59.26 -4.88 1.19
N PRO A 311 58.92 -5.58 0.10
CA PRO A 311 59.77 -6.60 -0.49
C PRO A 311 61.02 -5.97 -1.14
N THR A 312 62.19 -6.49 -0.79
CA THR A 312 63.47 -6.17 -1.43
C THR A 312 63.57 -6.78 -2.82
N ASP A 313 63.80 -5.94 -3.82
CA ASP A 313 64.40 -6.34 -5.11
C ASP A 313 65.86 -6.75 -4.90
N GLN A 314 66.24 -7.93 -5.37
CA GLN A 314 67.62 -8.25 -5.73
C GLN A 314 67.70 -8.95 -7.08
N ASN A 315 68.06 -8.15 -8.08
CA ASN A 315 68.88 -8.45 -9.26
C ASN A 315 69.74 -7.17 -9.43
N ALA A 316 71.02 -7.16 -9.76
CA ALA A 316 72.14 -8.08 -9.74
C ALA A 316 73.37 -7.18 -10.01
N ALA A 317 74.54 -7.53 -9.44
CA ALA A 317 75.86 -6.90 -9.58
C ALA A 317 76.14 -5.64 -8.74
#